data_AF-A0A2N2XJI0-F1
#
_entry.id   AF-A0A2N2XJI0-F1
#
_cell.length_a   1.000
_cell.length_b   1.000
_cell.length_c   1.000
_cell.angle_alpha   90.00
_cell.angle_beta   90.00
_cell.angle_gamma   90.00
#
_symmetry.space_group_name_H-M   'P 1'
#
loop_
_entity.id
_entity.type
_entity.pdbx_description
1 polymer ?
#
loop_
_entity_poly.entity_id
_entity_poly.type
_entity_poly.pdbx_seq_one_letter_code
_entity_poly.pdbx_strand_id
1 'polypeptide(L)'
;MNDAERRQAITGPVYATGNNISEELVERLLVDVGDDPDQLPILQHAMMRTWDHWTMNKIGDQPISLEHYEAIGTMKEALSVHLEEIYTDLKEEKNKFNTEKLFKALTDLTKESRGTRRPTTLAEICTLTNSREEEIIRVIDHFRSPGCAFLMPSAQVTLHRDTTIDIAHESIMRVWIRLRKWVEEEGESAQLYLRLSKSAELYQEGKTGLWVNPELQLALQWKEQTRPNITWASRYDPAFDRAMTFLDFSRKQHELELSVKENQQKRNLRRARSSAIVLGIASLVSILFLIISLNLRFKAEASSKEAMEKEKMAVAERKKTDEQRKEAIIQRKISEQQQQIAEQQEMITEQQRQFAVKQQIIAQEQTVEAVQQRQQADVARHEAITARDEARLQRKEALVQKQIADQERIKAEESEQIAQRLRLLAIANSMAIQALQLHSTVQDDSPALYALTAYQLHQKNGGDQNDPVIYSALSAISNDPVVLRGHDDGVRGIAITRNGKEIFSCGDDRKVLRWNHSNP
;
A
#
# COMPACT_ATOMS: atom_id res chain seq x y z
N MET A 1 18.38 26.17 31.61
CA MET A 1 18.75 27.42 30.92
C MET A 1 17.54 28.32 30.96
N ASN A 2 17.67 29.52 31.53
CA ASN A 2 16.56 30.49 31.55
C ASN A 2 16.44 31.18 30.16
N ASP A 3 15.34 31.91 29.94
CA ASP A 3 15.07 32.56 28.64
C ASP A 3 16.15 33.57 28.23
N ALA A 4 16.68 34.33 29.20
CA ALA A 4 17.76 35.30 28.96
C ALA A 4 19.07 34.62 28.52
N GLU A 5 19.41 33.48 29.12
CA GLU A 5 20.56 32.65 28.72
C GLU A 5 20.36 32.09 27.30
N ARG A 6 19.14 31.62 26.96
CA ARG A 6 18.80 31.17 25.60
C ARG A 6 18.94 32.27 24.57
N ARG A 7 18.44 33.47 24.87
CA ARG A 7 18.60 34.64 24.04
C ARG A 7 20.07 34.97 23.82
N GLN A 8 20.87 34.99 24.89
CA GLN A 8 22.30 35.27 24.79
C GLN A 8 23.05 34.20 23.97
N ALA A 9 22.66 32.93 24.09
CA ALA A 9 23.24 31.85 23.29
C ALA A 9 22.91 31.95 21.80
N ILE A 10 21.74 32.50 21.44
CA ILE A 10 21.32 32.75 20.06
C ILE A 10 22.03 33.99 19.49
N THR A 11 21.99 35.11 20.22
CA THR A 11 22.47 36.41 19.70
C THR A 11 23.97 36.61 19.85
N GLY A 12 24.59 36.04 20.89
CA GLY A 12 26.01 36.18 21.21
C GLY A 12 26.95 35.80 20.06
N PRO A 13 26.80 34.61 19.45
CA PRO A 13 27.62 34.21 18.30
C PRO A 13 27.47 35.16 17.11
N VAL A 14 26.26 35.67 16.85
CA VAL A 14 26.00 36.58 15.73
C VAL A 14 26.69 37.93 15.99
N TYR A 15 26.52 38.51 17.18
CA TYR A 15 27.16 39.79 17.52
C TYR A 15 28.69 39.69 17.59
N ALA A 16 29.24 38.55 18.00
CA ALA A 16 30.70 38.34 18.04
C ALA A 16 31.37 38.41 16.65
N THR A 17 30.60 38.20 15.58
CA THR A 17 31.08 38.33 14.19
C THR A 17 30.88 39.73 13.61
N GLY A 18 30.31 40.66 14.39
CA GLY A 18 29.99 42.03 13.97
C GLY A 18 28.71 42.16 13.15
N ASN A 19 27.89 41.11 13.06
CA ASN A 19 26.64 41.12 12.31
C ASN A 19 25.43 41.24 13.24
N ASN A 20 24.27 41.57 12.68
CA ASN A 20 23.01 41.76 13.42
C ASN A 20 22.01 40.63 13.12
N ILE A 21 21.13 40.35 14.09
CA ILE A 21 20.00 39.42 13.97
C ILE A 21 18.70 40.18 14.25
N SER A 22 17.64 39.90 13.51
CA SER A 22 16.35 40.56 13.74
C SER A 22 15.69 40.07 15.03
N GLU A 23 15.06 40.98 15.77
CA GLU A 23 14.38 40.65 17.03
C GLU A 23 13.25 39.63 16.81
N GLU A 24 12.53 39.74 15.68
CA GLU A 24 11.49 38.79 15.28
C GLU A 24 12.03 37.35 15.16
N LEU A 25 13.24 37.18 14.60
CA LEU A 25 13.86 35.86 14.49
C LEU A 25 14.25 35.33 15.87
N VAL A 26 14.78 36.18 16.76
CA VAL A 26 15.14 35.78 18.13
C VAL A 26 13.91 35.29 18.90
N GLU A 27 12.82 36.05 18.87
CA GLU A 27 11.56 35.64 19.50
C GLU A 27 11.05 34.31 18.93
N ARG A 28 11.10 34.15 17.60
CA ARG A 28 10.68 32.90 16.97
C ARG A 28 11.53 31.71 17.38
N LEU A 29 12.84 31.87 17.45
CA LEU A 29 13.76 30.81 17.89
C LEU A 29 13.53 30.44 19.36
N LEU A 30 13.29 31.40 20.25
CA LEU A 30 12.97 31.13 21.66
C LEU A 30 11.68 30.30 21.79
N VAL A 31 10.66 30.62 20.99
CA VAL A 31 9.41 29.85 20.93
C VAL A 31 9.65 28.44 20.36
N ASP A 32 10.38 28.31 19.26
CA ASP A 32 10.61 27.03 18.58
C ASP A 32 11.50 26.07 19.41
N VAL A 33 12.42 26.59 20.21
CA VAL A 33 13.25 25.80 21.15
C VAL A 33 12.41 25.20 22.28
N GLY A 34 11.44 25.95 22.81
CA GLY A 34 10.62 25.51 23.94
C GLY A 34 11.45 25.05 25.14
N ASP A 35 10.89 24.14 25.96
CA ASP A 35 11.53 23.68 27.20
C ASP A 35 12.15 22.28 27.14
N ASP A 36 12.20 21.67 25.96
CA ASP A 36 12.76 20.34 25.76
C ASP A 36 14.30 20.41 25.61
N PRO A 37 15.09 19.77 26.49
CA PRO A 37 16.55 19.74 26.39
C PRO A 37 17.08 19.19 25.05
N ASP A 38 16.33 18.32 24.38
CA ASP A 38 16.70 17.72 23.09
C ASP A 38 16.69 18.74 21.93
N GLN A 39 16.19 19.95 22.16
CA GLN A 39 16.06 21.00 21.13
C GLN A 39 17.33 21.83 20.94
N LEU A 40 18.28 21.81 21.88
CA LEU A 40 19.51 22.59 21.77
C LEU A 40 20.41 22.17 20.59
N PRO A 41 20.65 20.87 20.33
CA PRO A 41 21.39 20.46 19.14
C PRO A 41 20.67 20.83 17.83
N ILE A 42 19.33 20.78 17.85
CA ILE A 42 18.50 21.17 16.69
C ILE A 42 18.63 22.68 16.44
N LEU A 43 18.57 23.49 17.50
CA LEU A 43 18.76 24.93 17.45
C LEU A 43 20.13 25.29 16.89
N GLN A 44 21.20 24.68 17.41
CA GLN A 44 22.56 24.93 16.94
C GLN A 44 22.68 24.62 15.44
N HIS A 45 22.09 23.51 14.99
CA HIS A 45 22.12 23.12 13.59
C HIS A 45 21.29 24.07 12.71
N ALA A 46 20.08 24.43 13.14
CA ALA A 46 19.23 25.36 12.43
C ALA A 46 19.89 26.75 12.30
N MET A 47 20.48 27.25 13.39
CA MET A 47 21.22 28.52 13.39
C MET A 47 22.41 28.51 12.44
N MET A 48 23.19 27.43 12.43
CA MET A 48 24.29 27.24 11.48
C MET A 48 23.78 27.27 10.03
N ARG A 49 22.69 26.56 9.72
CA ARG A 49 22.08 26.55 8.38
C ARG A 49 21.53 27.92 7.98
N THR A 50 20.87 28.62 8.91
CA THR A 50 20.38 29.99 8.69
C THR A 50 21.54 30.94 8.42
N TRP A 51 22.65 30.79 9.14
CA TRP A 51 23.87 31.56 8.92
C TRP A 51 24.48 31.31 7.54
N ASP A 52 24.61 30.04 7.14
CA ASP A 52 25.15 29.67 5.83
C ASP A 52 24.29 30.21 4.70
N HIS A 53 22.96 30.05 4.82
CA HIS A 53 22.00 30.56 3.85
C HIS A 53 22.02 32.09 3.75
N TRP A 54 22.06 32.80 4.89
CA TRP A 54 22.21 34.25 4.93
C TRP A 54 23.54 34.69 4.30
N THR A 55 24.65 34.03 4.64
CA THR A 55 25.97 34.38 4.09
C THR A 55 26.00 34.26 2.56
N MET A 56 25.31 33.27 1.99
CA MET A 56 25.24 33.05 0.54
C MET A 56 24.28 34.01 -0.18
N ASN A 57 23.23 34.50 0.48
CA ASN A 57 22.15 35.24 -0.17
C ASN A 57 22.01 36.71 0.28
N LYS A 58 22.80 37.17 1.26
CA LYS A 58 22.67 38.52 1.80
C LYS A 58 22.91 39.60 0.74
N ILE A 59 22.10 40.65 0.80
CA ILE A 59 22.24 41.85 -0.01
C ILE A 59 22.69 42.99 0.91
N GLY A 60 23.94 43.44 0.77
CA GLY A 60 24.49 44.51 1.60
C GLY A 60 24.69 44.10 3.07
N ASP A 61 24.27 44.97 3.99
CA ASP A 61 24.42 44.81 5.44
C ASP A 61 23.13 44.34 6.14
N GLN A 62 22.29 43.60 5.41
CA GLN A 62 21.03 43.10 5.94
C GLN A 62 21.25 42.15 7.12
N PRO A 63 20.51 42.31 8.24
CA PRO A 63 20.60 41.41 9.38
C PRO A 63 20.07 40.01 9.04
N ILE A 64 20.47 39.02 9.82
CA ILE A 64 19.90 37.68 9.76
C ILE A 64 18.43 37.78 10.20
N SER A 65 17.52 37.54 9.26
CA SER A 65 16.07 37.71 9.43
C SER A 65 15.32 36.38 9.42
N LEU A 66 14.02 36.45 9.76
CA LEU A 66 13.10 35.31 9.74
C LEU A 66 13.06 34.61 8.38
N GLU A 67 13.17 35.35 7.27
CA GLU A 67 13.16 34.79 5.91
C GLU A 67 14.27 33.76 5.69
N HIS A 68 15.47 34.00 6.24
CA HIS A 68 16.60 33.06 6.12
C HIS A 68 16.38 31.79 6.95
N TYR A 69 15.66 31.91 8.07
CA TYR A 69 15.31 30.78 8.93
C TYR A 69 14.16 29.94 8.35
N GLU A 70 13.19 30.59 7.71
CA GLU A 70 12.12 29.91 6.98
C GLU A 70 12.65 29.22 5.72
N ALA A 71 13.60 29.82 5.01
CA ALA A 71 14.22 29.24 3.81
C ALA A 71 14.92 27.89 4.09
N ILE A 72 15.43 27.69 5.30
CA ILE A 72 16.05 26.42 5.72
C ILE A 72 15.05 25.44 6.37
N GLY A 73 13.75 25.74 6.34
CA GLY A 73 12.69 24.89 6.87
C GLY A 73 12.51 24.98 8.39
N THR A 74 13.06 26.03 9.03
CA THR A 74 13.05 26.25 10.49
C THR A 74 13.69 25.10 11.29
N MET A 75 13.68 25.17 12.63
CA MET A 75 14.13 24.05 13.49
C MET A 75 13.37 22.74 13.24
N LYS A 76 12.15 22.81 12.70
CA LYS A 76 11.33 21.62 12.42
C LYS A 76 11.91 20.75 11.32
N GLU A 77 12.44 21.34 10.25
CA GLU A 77 12.86 20.59 9.07
C GLU A 77 14.35 20.73 8.75
N ALA A 78 15.03 21.78 9.19
CA ALA A 78 16.41 22.09 8.80
C ALA A 78 17.37 20.92 8.89
N LEU A 79 17.30 20.16 10.00
CA LEU A 79 18.14 19.00 10.22
C LEU A 79 17.77 17.84 9.28
N SER A 80 16.48 17.60 9.04
CA SER A 80 16.04 16.56 8.10
C SER A 80 16.38 16.92 6.65
N VAL A 81 16.19 18.19 6.27
CA VAL A 81 16.51 18.69 4.92
C VAL A 81 18.00 18.50 4.65
N HIS A 82 18.86 18.90 5.59
CA HIS A 82 20.30 18.76 5.43
C HIS A 82 20.76 17.29 5.36
N LEU A 83 20.17 16.40 6.18
CA LEU A 83 20.45 14.96 6.08
C LEU A 83 19.99 14.36 4.74
N GLU A 84 18.86 14.82 4.19
CA GLU A 84 18.40 14.41 2.86
C GLU A 84 19.28 14.97 1.74
N GLU A 85 19.82 16.19 1.86
CA GLU A 85 20.81 16.75 0.93
C GLU A 85 22.06 15.86 0.87
N ILE A 86 22.63 15.50 2.03
CA ILE A 86 23.80 14.63 2.13
C ILE A 86 23.50 13.24 1.57
N TYR A 87 22.35 12.67 1.92
CA TYR A 87 21.93 11.37 1.43
C TYR A 87 21.73 11.36 -0.10
N THR A 88 21.20 12.45 -0.66
CA THR A 88 20.97 12.58 -2.10
C THR A 88 22.27 12.77 -2.88
N ASP A 89 23.28 13.40 -2.28
CA ASP A 89 24.61 13.56 -2.90
C ASP A 89 25.36 12.22 -3.04
N LEU A 90 24.97 11.18 -2.31
CA LEU A 90 25.45 9.82 -2.52
C LEU A 90 24.91 9.24 -3.84
N LYS A 91 25.63 9.50 -4.94
CA LYS A 91 25.23 9.12 -6.31
C LYS A 91 25.10 7.61 -6.55
N GLU A 92 25.86 6.80 -5.83
CA GLU A 92 25.86 5.34 -6.01
C GLU A 92 24.79 4.67 -5.13
N GLU A 93 23.96 3.81 -5.73
CA GLU A 93 22.94 3.03 -4.99
C GLU A 93 23.56 2.14 -3.89
N LYS A 94 24.79 1.69 -4.08
CA LYS A 94 25.53 0.94 -3.05
C LYS A 94 25.82 1.80 -1.81
N ASN A 95 26.14 3.08 -1.98
CA ASN A 95 26.40 3.99 -0.86
C ASN A 95 25.11 4.33 -0.12
N LYS A 96 23.98 4.47 -0.83
CA LYS A 96 22.66 4.62 -0.22
C LYS A 96 22.27 3.39 0.61
N PHE A 97 22.46 2.18 0.06
CA PHE A 97 22.25 0.93 0.78
C PHE A 97 23.13 0.83 2.05
N ASN A 98 24.42 1.17 1.92
CA ASN A 98 25.35 1.18 3.06
C ASN A 98 24.94 2.22 4.12
N THR A 99 24.41 3.37 3.71
CA THR A 99 23.93 4.42 4.61
C THR A 99 22.72 3.96 5.40
N GLU A 100 21.72 3.36 4.74
CA GLU A 100 20.56 2.78 5.41
C GLU A 100 20.99 1.76 6.48
N LYS A 101 21.85 0.81 6.09
CA LYS A 101 22.36 -0.22 7.01
C LYS A 101 23.20 0.36 8.15
N LEU A 102 24.02 1.39 7.88
CA LEU A 102 24.80 2.10 8.88
C LEU A 102 23.88 2.70 9.94
N PHE A 103 22.89 3.51 9.54
CA PHE A 103 22.00 4.15 10.50
C PHE A 103 21.08 3.16 11.23
N LYS A 104 20.63 2.08 10.58
CA LYS A 104 19.93 0.97 11.26
C LYS A 104 20.82 0.24 12.28
N ALA A 105 22.13 0.16 12.04
CA ALA A 105 23.09 -0.45 12.98
C ALA A 105 23.41 0.46 14.17
N LEU A 106 23.38 1.77 13.97
CA LEU A 106 23.65 2.78 15.00
C LEU A 106 22.42 3.14 15.85
N THR A 107 21.28 2.52 15.58
CA THR A 107 20.03 2.77 16.30
C THR A 107 19.41 1.48 16.81
N ASP A 108 18.78 1.55 17.98
CA ASP A 108 17.94 0.50 18.54
C ASP A 108 16.54 1.03 18.84
N LEU A 109 15.52 0.19 18.65
CA LEU A 109 14.14 0.49 19.01
C LEU A 109 13.86 0.06 20.45
N THR A 110 13.62 1.02 21.34
CA THR A 110 13.15 0.71 22.71
C THR A 110 11.68 0.35 22.74
N LYS A 111 11.21 -0.21 23.85
CA LYS A 111 9.78 -0.55 24.07
C LYS A 111 8.83 0.64 23.92
N GLU A 112 9.33 1.87 24.05
CA GLU A 112 8.55 3.11 23.87
C GLU A 112 8.54 3.61 22.41
N SER A 113 9.01 2.79 21.46
CA SER A 113 9.17 3.17 20.05
C SER A 113 10.02 4.42 19.83
N ARG A 114 10.88 4.75 20.80
CA ARG A 114 11.88 5.80 20.71
C ARG A 114 13.19 5.16 20.28
N GLY A 115 13.74 5.62 19.16
CA GLY A 115 15.09 5.27 18.74
C GLY A 115 16.10 5.69 19.81
N THR A 116 16.99 4.78 20.18
CA THR A 116 18.12 5.02 21.08
C THR A 116 19.43 4.75 20.35
N ARG A 117 20.51 5.40 20.80
CA ARG A 117 21.83 5.21 20.18
C ARG A 117 22.40 3.83 20.48
N ARG A 118 23.04 3.27 19.47
CA ARG A 118 23.82 2.04 19.53
C ARG A 118 25.22 2.28 18.95
N PRO A 119 26.18 2.75 19.77
CA PRO A 119 27.55 2.87 19.33
C PRO A 119 28.07 1.53 18.81
N THR A 120 28.56 1.50 17.57
CA THR A 120 28.90 0.26 16.85
C THR A 120 30.27 0.38 16.20
N THR A 121 31.07 -0.67 16.23
CA THR A 121 32.41 -0.64 15.62
C THR A 121 32.35 -0.63 14.09
N LEU A 122 33.34 -0.01 13.44
CA LEU A 122 33.48 -0.04 11.98
C LEU A 122 33.54 -1.47 11.45
N ALA A 123 34.27 -2.37 12.13
CA ALA A 123 34.36 -3.78 11.77
C ALA A 123 32.97 -4.44 11.74
N GLU A 124 32.14 -4.22 12.75
CA GLU A 124 30.79 -4.76 12.80
C GLU A 124 29.92 -4.20 11.66
N ILE A 125 29.96 -2.88 11.41
CA ILE A 125 29.24 -2.24 10.30
C ILE A 125 29.64 -2.84 8.95
N CYS A 126 30.93 -3.10 8.71
CA CYS A 126 31.40 -3.76 7.49
C CYS A 126 30.81 -5.17 7.34
N THR A 127 30.71 -5.94 8.43
CA THR A 127 30.09 -7.27 8.37
C THR A 127 28.58 -7.18 8.13
N LEU A 128 27.87 -6.23 8.74
CA LEU A 128 26.43 -6.00 8.56
C LEU A 128 26.08 -5.62 7.12
N THR A 129 26.91 -4.79 6.49
CA THR A 129 26.73 -4.31 5.12
C THR A 129 27.27 -5.26 4.05
N ASN A 130 28.13 -6.22 4.43
CA ASN A 130 28.93 -7.03 3.52
C ASN A 130 29.71 -6.17 2.50
N SER A 131 30.22 -5.03 2.96
CA SER A 131 30.94 -4.04 2.15
C SER A 131 32.38 -3.87 2.62
N ARG A 132 33.24 -3.34 1.75
CA ARG A 132 34.64 -3.09 2.08
C ARG A 132 34.75 -1.91 3.04
N GLU A 133 35.79 -1.91 3.87
CA GLU A 133 36.06 -0.84 4.84
C GLU A 133 36.13 0.54 4.18
N GLU A 134 36.83 0.66 3.05
CA GLU A 134 36.93 1.91 2.28
C GLU A 134 35.56 2.46 1.84
N GLU A 135 34.61 1.59 1.51
CA GLU A 135 33.27 1.99 1.07
C GLU A 135 32.45 2.56 2.23
N ILE A 136 32.56 1.93 3.42
CA ILE A 136 31.89 2.37 4.63
C ILE A 136 32.52 3.65 5.19
N ILE A 137 33.85 3.76 5.17
CA ILE A 137 34.56 4.98 5.56
C ILE A 137 34.11 6.15 4.69
N ARG A 138 34.01 5.97 3.36
CA ARG A 138 33.50 7.03 2.47
C ARG A 138 32.11 7.50 2.86
N VAL A 139 31.19 6.58 3.18
CA VAL A 139 29.84 6.93 3.63
C VAL A 139 29.89 7.68 4.96
N ILE A 140 30.64 7.16 5.95
CA ILE A 140 30.78 7.82 7.26
C ILE A 140 31.35 9.22 7.10
N ASP A 141 32.40 9.39 6.28
CA ASP A 141 33.05 10.66 6.00
C ASP A 141 32.10 11.72 5.43
N HIS A 142 31.11 11.34 4.62
CA HIS A 142 30.10 12.30 4.14
C HIS A 142 29.26 12.85 5.30
N PHE A 143 28.86 12.00 6.24
CA PHE A 143 28.03 12.35 7.40
C PHE A 143 28.80 12.91 8.61
N ARG A 144 30.14 12.96 8.56
CA ARG A 144 30.98 13.62 9.57
C ARG A 144 31.84 14.77 9.02
N SER A 145 31.63 15.14 7.76
CA SER A 145 32.38 16.19 7.06
C SER A 145 32.25 17.55 7.78
N PRO A 146 33.18 18.51 7.58
CA PRO A 146 33.05 19.84 8.18
C PRO A 146 31.71 20.50 7.82
N GLY A 147 30.96 20.96 8.82
CA GLY A 147 29.57 21.46 8.67
C GLY A 147 28.48 20.37 8.82
N CYS A 148 28.86 19.09 8.78
CA CYS A 148 27.99 17.93 8.90
C CYS A 148 28.49 17.02 10.02
N ALA A 149 28.33 17.42 11.29
CA ALA A 149 28.79 16.62 12.44
C ALA A 149 27.71 15.64 12.93
N PHE A 150 27.15 14.82 12.04
CA PHE A 150 26.05 13.92 12.38
C PHE A 150 26.53 12.58 12.95
N LEU A 151 27.74 12.16 12.61
CA LEU A 151 28.39 10.96 13.13
C LEU A 151 29.66 11.30 13.92
N MET A 152 29.94 10.47 14.91
CA MET A 152 31.15 10.47 15.71
C MET A 152 31.98 9.22 15.41
N PRO A 153 33.33 9.28 15.47
CA PRO A 153 34.15 10.44 15.84
C PRO A 153 34.30 11.45 14.68
N SER A 154 34.70 12.69 15.00
CA SER A 154 34.84 13.79 14.03
C SER A 154 35.75 13.45 12.85
N ALA A 155 35.59 14.15 11.71
CA ALA A 155 36.38 13.91 10.49
C ALA A 155 37.91 14.01 10.68
N GLN A 156 38.39 14.64 11.74
CA GLN A 156 39.83 14.74 12.04
C GLN A 156 40.42 13.41 12.53
N VAL A 157 39.58 12.49 13.01
CA VAL A 157 40.00 11.18 13.51
C VAL A 157 39.99 10.19 12.35
N THR A 158 41.16 9.61 12.05
CA THR A 158 41.26 8.50 11.09
C THR A 158 40.50 7.28 11.61
N LEU A 159 39.66 6.70 10.76
CA LEU A 159 38.89 5.51 11.12
C LEU A 159 39.71 4.24 10.90
N HIS A 160 39.66 3.38 11.90
CA HIS A 160 40.20 2.01 11.87
C HIS A 160 39.09 1.02 12.22
N ARG A 161 39.31 -0.26 11.94
CA ARG A 161 38.34 -1.35 12.19
C ARG A 161 37.71 -1.35 13.58
N ASP A 162 38.50 -1.05 14.62
CA ASP A 162 38.03 -1.05 16.02
C ASP A 162 37.41 0.29 16.46
N THR A 163 37.30 1.26 15.56
CA THR A 163 36.75 2.58 15.87
C THR A 163 35.26 2.47 16.07
N THR A 164 34.77 2.94 17.22
CA THR A 164 33.35 3.03 17.52
C THR A 164 32.74 4.22 16.79
N ILE A 165 31.75 3.94 15.96
CA ILE A 165 30.93 4.93 15.28
C ILE A 165 29.64 5.13 16.08
N ASP A 166 29.20 6.36 16.26
CA ASP A 166 27.94 6.69 16.93
C ASP A 166 27.25 7.88 16.25
N ILE A 167 25.96 8.04 16.50
CA ILE A 167 25.20 9.23 16.12
C ILE A 167 25.51 10.34 17.12
N ALA A 168 25.83 11.55 16.63
CA ALA A 168 26.21 12.67 17.49
C ALA A 168 25.10 13.07 18.48
N HIS A 169 23.84 13.10 18.02
CA HIS A 169 22.69 13.48 18.84
C HIS A 169 21.44 12.65 18.54
N GLU A 170 20.69 12.28 19.58
CA GLU A 170 19.46 11.48 19.46
C GLU A 170 18.31 12.21 18.75
N SER A 171 18.37 13.54 18.73
CA SER A 171 17.42 14.39 18.00
C SER A 171 17.31 14.01 16.52
N ILE A 172 18.40 13.50 15.92
CA ILE A 172 18.43 13.03 14.52
C ILE A 172 17.39 11.93 14.29
N MET A 173 17.23 10.99 15.24
CA MET A 173 16.25 9.92 15.14
C MET A 173 14.80 10.41 15.21
N ARG A 174 14.55 11.60 15.76
CA ARG A 174 13.21 12.18 15.90
C ARG A 174 12.83 13.04 14.69
N VAL A 175 13.78 13.79 14.16
CA VAL A 175 13.54 14.80 13.11
C VAL A 175 13.75 14.21 11.72
N TRP A 176 14.69 13.29 11.54
CA TRP A 176 14.95 12.72 10.21
C TRP A 176 13.90 11.68 9.83
N ILE A 177 12.99 12.06 8.94
CA ILE A 177 11.82 11.27 8.53
C ILE A 177 12.25 9.90 7.97
N ARG A 178 13.31 9.87 7.15
CA ARG A 178 13.83 8.63 6.56
C ARG A 178 14.38 7.68 7.61
N LEU A 179 15.14 8.20 8.58
CA LEU A 179 15.66 7.38 9.67
C LEU A 179 14.55 6.79 10.53
N ARG A 180 13.49 7.56 10.83
CA ARG A 180 12.32 7.03 11.56
C ARG A 180 11.72 5.81 10.86
N LYS A 181 11.51 5.92 9.55
CA LYS A 181 11.00 4.80 8.74
C LYS A 181 11.97 3.61 8.78
N TRP A 182 13.27 3.86 8.67
CA TRP A 182 14.27 2.80 8.75
C TRP A 182 14.28 2.07 10.09
N VAL A 183 14.20 2.77 11.23
CA VAL A 183 14.17 2.07 12.52
C VAL A 183 12.85 1.33 12.76
N GLU A 184 11.74 1.78 12.18
CA GLU A 184 10.47 1.05 12.15
C GLU A 184 10.60 -0.26 11.33
N GLU A 185 11.10 -0.19 10.10
CA GLU A 185 11.37 -1.37 9.24
C GLU A 185 12.34 -2.36 9.89
N GLU A 186 13.34 -1.86 10.62
CA GLU A 186 14.28 -2.68 11.39
C GLU A 186 13.58 -3.38 12.56
N GLY A 187 12.68 -2.67 13.26
CA GLY A 187 11.84 -3.25 14.31
C GLY A 187 10.93 -4.37 13.78
N GLU A 188 10.26 -4.16 12.66
CA GLU A 188 9.45 -5.18 11.98
C GLU A 188 10.29 -6.39 11.55
N SER A 189 11.47 -6.13 10.99
CA SER A 189 12.42 -7.18 10.59
C SER A 189 12.88 -8.02 11.78
N ALA A 190 13.21 -7.37 12.90
CA ALA A 190 13.61 -8.05 14.14
C ALA A 190 12.48 -8.91 14.71
N GLN A 191 11.25 -8.40 14.74
CA GLN A 191 10.09 -9.15 15.23
C GLN A 191 9.79 -10.37 14.36
N LEU A 192 9.85 -10.23 13.04
CA LEU A 192 9.68 -11.35 12.11
C LEU A 192 10.76 -12.42 12.31
N TYR A 193 12.02 -11.99 12.47
CA TYR A 193 13.13 -12.90 12.75
C TYR A 193 12.97 -13.64 14.08
N LEU A 194 12.59 -12.95 15.16
CA LEU A 194 12.32 -13.58 16.45
C LEU A 194 11.20 -14.63 16.36
N ARG A 195 10.12 -14.32 15.61
CA ARG A 195 9.04 -15.30 15.35
C ARG A 195 9.54 -16.50 14.54
N LEU A 196 10.38 -16.27 13.54
CA LEU A 196 10.98 -17.31 12.73
C LEU A 196 11.90 -18.21 13.55
N SER A 197 12.80 -17.64 14.36
CA SER A 197 13.69 -18.40 15.24
C SER A 197 12.90 -19.21 16.26
N LYS A 198 11.86 -18.62 16.86
CA LYS A 198 10.98 -19.33 17.80
C LYS A 198 10.22 -20.48 17.15
N SER A 199 9.73 -20.27 15.92
CA SER A 199 9.04 -21.33 15.17
C SER A 199 10.00 -22.47 14.81
N ALA A 200 11.23 -22.14 14.43
CA ALA A 200 12.27 -23.12 14.14
C ALA A 200 12.64 -23.95 15.38
N GLU A 201 12.71 -23.32 16.56
CA GLU A 201 12.87 -24.03 17.84
C GLU A 201 11.72 -25.00 18.11
N LEU A 202 10.47 -24.52 18.06
CA LEU A 202 9.29 -25.36 18.30
C LEU A 202 9.16 -26.50 17.30
N TYR A 203 9.61 -26.30 16.05
CA TYR A 203 9.63 -27.34 15.02
C TYR A 203 10.62 -28.45 15.35
N GLN A 204 11.82 -28.10 15.85
CA GLN A 204 12.79 -29.10 16.32
C GLN A 204 12.27 -29.90 17.52
N GLU A 205 11.47 -29.27 18.38
CA GLU A 205 10.78 -29.93 19.48
C GLU A 205 9.55 -30.76 19.05
N GLY A 206 9.17 -30.72 17.77
CA GLY A 206 7.99 -31.41 17.23
C GLY A 206 6.65 -30.80 17.65
N LYS A 207 6.64 -29.56 18.15
CA LYS A 207 5.45 -28.87 18.69
C LYS A 207 4.70 -28.03 17.65
N THR A 208 5.30 -27.74 16.50
CA THR A 208 4.68 -26.98 15.41
C THR A 208 5.05 -27.55 14.05
N GLY A 209 4.27 -27.19 13.03
CA GLY A 209 4.55 -27.51 11.62
C GLY A 209 5.45 -26.46 10.94
N LEU A 210 5.74 -26.70 9.66
CA LEU A 210 6.42 -25.73 8.80
C LEU A 210 5.51 -24.55 8.48
N TRP A 211 6.09 -23.39 8.14
CA TRP A 211 5.32 -22.22 7.74
C TRP A 211 4.66 -22.44 6.38
N VAL A 212 3.42 -21.96 6.26
CA VAL A 212 2.61 -21.97 5.04
C VAL A 212 2.23 -20.52 4.67
N ASN A 213 1.63 -20.31 3.50
CA ASN A 213 1.17 -18.99 3.13
C ASN A 213 0.03 -18.51 4.05
N PRO A 214 0.01 -17.23 4.44
CA PRO A 214 0.84 -16.13 3.91
C PRO A 214 2.20 -15.94 4.60
N GLU A 215 2.43 -16.54 5.77
CA GLU A 215 3.61 -16.29 6.61
C GLU A 215 4.92 -16.67 5.92
N LEU A 216 4.93 -17.81 5.20
CA LEU A 216 6.08 -18.24 4.41
C LEU A 216 6.48 -17.19 3.36
N GLN A 217 5.50 -16.67 2.62
CA GLN A 217 5.75 -15.68 1.57
C GLN A 217 6.30 -14.38 2.16
N LEU A 218 5.76 -13.91 3.29
CA LEU A 218 6.25 -12.74 4.01
C LEU A 218 7.72 -12.91 4.45
N ALA A 219 8.07 -14.08 5.01
CA ALA A 219 9.47 -14.35 5.40
C ALA A 219 10.43 -14.50 4.22
N LEU A 220 9.98 -15.09 3.10
CA LEU A 220 10.81 -15.18 1.90
C LEU A 220 11.08 -13.79 1.31
N GLN A 221 10.04 -12.95 1.20
CA GLN A 221 10.17 -11.58 0.74
C GLN A 221 11.10 -10.77 1.67
N TRP A 222 10.93 -10.90 2.98
CA TRP A 222 11.83 -10.28 3.96
C TRP A 222 13.28 -10.76 3.80
N LYS A 223 13.53 -12.06 3.62
CA LYS A 223 14.89 -12.61 3.39
C LYS A 223 15.54 -11.98 2.15
N GLU A 224 14.78 -11.80 1.07
CA GLU A 224 15.27 -11.21 -0.18
C GLU A 224 15.54 -9.70 -0.08
N GLN A 225 14.65 -8.96 0.60
CA GLN A 225 14.73 -7.51 0.75
C GLN A 225 15.78 -7.09 1.79
N THR A 226 15.69 -7.64 3.01
CA THR A 226 16.52 -7.23 4.15
C THR A 226 17.92 -7.85 4.10
N ARG A 227 18.06 -9.02 3.46
CA ARG A 227 19.31 -9.82 3.38
C ARG A 227 20.00 -9.93 4.75
N PRO A 228 19.31 -10.48 5.77
CA PRO A 228 19.88 -10.61 7.10
C PRO A 228 21.11 -11.52 7.09
N ASN A 229 22.07 -11.23 7.96
CA ASN A 229 23.26 -12.06 8.16
C ASN A 229 23.41 -12.43 9.64
N ILE A 230 24.40 -13.28 9.95
CA ILE A 230 24.62 -13.80 11.30
C ILE A 230 24.89 -12.67 12.29
N THR A 231 25.69 -11.66 11.92
CA THR A 231 25.97 -10.50 12.80
C THR A 231 24.69 -9.75 13.16
N TRP A 232 23.83 -9.48 12.16
CA TRP A 232 22.55 -8.83 12.36
C TRP A 232 21.63 -9.65 13.26
N ALA A 233 21.52 -10.94 12.97
CA ALA A 233 20.64 -11.86 13.70
C ALA A 233 21.05 -12.03 15.17
N SER A 234 22.36 -12.11 15.42
CA SER A 234 22.95 -12.27 16.76
C SER A 234 22.57 -11.14 17.73
N ARG A 235 22.13 -9.99 17.22
CA ARG A 235 21.57 -8.90 18.03
C ARG A 235 20.28 -9.29 18.75
N TYR A 236 19.49 -10.19 18.15
CA TYR A 236 18.16 -10.57 18.62
C TYR A 236 18.12 -12.01 19.10
N ASP A 237 18.62 -12.94 18.30
CA ASP A 237 18.71 -14.36 18.63
C ASP A 237 19.90 -14.99 17.86
N PRO A 238 20.81 -15.73 18.52
CA PRO A 238 22.00 -16.27 17.87
C PRO A 238 21.71 -17.47 16.97
N ALA A 239 20.50 -18.06 16.98
CA ALA A 239 20.19 -19.27 16.24
C ALA A 239 19.80 -19.01 14.76
N PHE A 240 20.60 -18.19 14.07
CA PHE A 240 20.37 -17.79 12.68
C PHE A 240 20.30 -18.98 11.72
N ASP A 241 21.27 -19.90 11.79
CA ASP A 241 21.34 -21.05 10.88
C ASP A 241 20.12 -21.96 11.03
N ARG A 242 19.64 -22.15 12.27
CA ARG A 242 18.42 -22.90 12.57
C ARG A 242 17.20 -22.24 11.94
N ALA A 243 17.05 -20.93 12.13
CA ALA A 243 15.93 -20.16 11.57
C ALA A 243 15.93 -20.20 10.03
N MET A 244 17.09 -20.02 9.40
CA MET A 244 17.23 -20.05 7.94
C MET A 244 16.97 -21.45 7.37
N THR A 245 17.46 -22.49 8.03
CA THR A 245 17.22 -23.89 7.65
C THR A 245 15.74 -24.23 7.69
N PHE A 246 15.04 -23.81 8.76
CA PHE A 246 13.60 -23.98 8.89
C PHE A 246 12.81 -23.27 7.78
N LEU A 247 13.18 -22.03 7.46
CA LEU A 247 12.57 -21.27 6.36
C LEU A 247 12.79 -21.96 5.00
N ASP A 248 14.00 -22.45 4.75
CA ASP A 248 14.33 -23.16 3.51
C ASP A 248 13.60 -24.50 3.39
N PHE A 249 13.40 -25.23 4.50
CA PHE A 249 12.56 -26.42 4.51
C PHE A 249 11.09 -26.10 4.25
N SER A 250 10.57 -25.04 4.87
CA SER A 250 9.19 -24.58 4.66
C SER A 250 8.94 -24.22 3.18
N ARG A 251 9.89 -23.51 2.56
CA ARG A 251 9.86 -23.20 1.12
C ARG A 251 9.84 -24.45 0.25
N LYS A 252 10.77 -25.38 0.45
CA LYS A 252 10.86 -26.61 -0.34
C LYS A 252 9.60 -27.47 -0.23
N GLN A 253 9.04 -27.57 0.97
CA GLN A 253 7.79 -28.30 1.21
C GLN A 253 6.63 -27.66 0.46
N HIS A 254 6.52 -26.32 0.50
CA HIS A 254 5.47 -25.60 -0.21
C HIS A 254 5.58 -25.76 -1.74
N GLU A 255 6.78 -25.64 -2.30
CA GLU A 255 7.03 -25.87 -3.73
C GLU A 255 6.66 -27.31 -4.15
N LEU A 256 6.99 -28.29 -3.31
CA LEU A 256 6.61 -29.68 -3.54
C LEU A 256 5.09 -29.84 -3.57
N GLU A 257 4.38 -29.29 -2.59
CA GLU A 257 2.91 -29.34 -2.53
C GLU A 257 2.24 -28.67 -3.74
N LEU A 258 2.76 -27.53 -4.18
CA LEU A 258 2.29 -26.87 -5.40
C LEU A 258 2.48 -27.77 -6.62
N SER A 259 3.66 -28.35 -6.80
CA SER A 259 3.95 -29.25 -7.92
C SER A 259 3.05 -30.49 -7.92
N VAL A 260 2.74 -31.05 -6.74
CA VAL A 260 1.82 -32.18 -6.58
C VAL A 260 0.41 -31.78 -6.99
N LYS A 261 -0.09 -30.63 -6.52
CA LYS A 261 -1.42 -30.10 -6.88
C LYS A 261 -1.52 -29.84 -8.38
N GLU A 262 -0.53 -29.22 -8.99
CA GLU A 262 -0.49 -28.99 -10.45
C GLU A 262 -0.51 -30.30 -11.24
N ASN A 263 0.29 -31.29 -10.83
CA ASN A 263 0.31 -32.60 -11.45
C ASN A 263 -1.02 -33.33 -11.30
N GLN A 264 -1.67 -33.20 -10.15
CA GLN A 264 -2.99 -33.77 -9.93
C GLN A 264 -4.06 -33.11 -10.81
N GLN A 265 -4.03 -31.77 -10.96
CA GLN A 265 -4.89 -31.05 -11.90
C GLN A 265 -4.67 -31.51 -13.35
N LYS A 266 -3.41 -31.65 -13.79
CA LYS A 266 -3.06 -32.18 -15.12
C LYS A 266 -3.58 -33.60 -15.32
N ARG A 267 -3.47 -34.47 -14.31
CA ARG A 267 -4.00 -35.86 -14.37
C ARG A 267 -5.53 -35.89 -14.43
N ASN A 268 -6.21 -35.06 -13.64
CA ASN A 268 -7.66 -34.95 -13.67
C ASN A 268 -8.17 -34.47 -15.03
N LEU A 269 -7.51 -33.47 -15.62
CA LEU A 269 -7.81 -33.00 -16.98
C LEU A 269 -7.60 -34.09 -18.03
N ARG A 270 -6.51 -34.87 -17.93
CA ARG A 270 -6.27 -36.01 -18.84
C ARG A 270 -7.35 -37.09 -18.70
N ARG A 271 -7.74 -37.44 -17.46
CA ARG A 271 -8.83 -38.40 -17.20
C ARG A 271 -10.15 -37.91 -17.78
N ALA A 272 -10.52 -36.65 -17.54
CA ALA A 272 -11.73 -36.05 -18.08
C ALA A 272 -11.76 -36.05 -19.62
N ARG A 273 -10.62 -35.75 -20.27
CA ARG A 273 -10.47 -35.86 -21.73
C ARG A 273 -10.63 -37.30 -22.20
N SER A 274 -10.00 -38.27 -21.54
CA SER A 274 -10.14 -39.69 -21.92
C SER A 274 -11.56 -40.20 -21.75
N SER A 275 -12.26 -39.84 -20.67
CA SER A 275 -13.66 -40.23 -20.47
C SER A 275 -14.59 -39.60 -21.51
N ALA A 276 -14.34 -38.35 -21.90
CA ALA A 276 -15.10 -37.69 -22.97
C ALA A 276 -14.92 -38.39 -24.32
N ILE A 277 -13.69 -38.81 -24.66
CA ILE A 277 -13.41 -39.56 -25.89
C ILE A 277 -14.12 -40.93 -25.87
N VAL A 278 -14.06 -41.66 -24.76
CA VAL A 278 -14.73 -42.96 -24.62
C VAL A 278 -16.25 -42.82 -24.76
N LEU A 279 -16.85 -41.81 -24.12
CA LEU A 279 -18.29 -41.53 -24.27
C LEU A 279 -18.64 -41.14 -25.72
N GLY A 280 -17.77 -40.38 -26.40
CA GLY A 280 -17.94 -40.04 -27.81
C GLY A 280 -17.88 -41.27 -28.74
N ILE A 281 -17.00 -42.23 -28.48
CA ILE A 281 -16.94 -43.49 -29.26
C ILE A 281 -18.17 -44.35 -28.95
N ALA A 282 -18.56 -44.46 -27.68
CA ALA A 282 -19.73 -45.24 -27.27
C ALA A 282 -21.02 -44.72 -27.92
N SER A 283 -21.20 -43.39 -28.01
CA SER A 283 -22.38 -42.81 -28.67
C SER A 283 -22.41 -43.11 -30.17
N LEU A 284 -21.28 -43.07 -30.87
CA LEU A 284 -21.17 -43.47 -32.28
C LEU A 284 -21.54 -44.95 -32.48
N VAL A 285 -21.06 -45.82 -31.60
CA VAL A 285 -21.40 -47.27 -31.62
C VAL A 285 -22.88 -47.48 -31.36
N SER A 286 -23.49 -46.78 -30.41
CA SER A 286 -24.94 -46.85 -30.15
C SER A 286 -25.76 -46.38 -31.35
N ILE A 287 -25.34 -45.31 -32.03
CA ILE A 287 -25.99 -44.84 -33.27
C ILE A 287 -25.88 -45.91 -34.37
N LEU A 288 -24.72 -46.55 -34.52
CA LEU A 288 -24.53 -47.63 -35.48
C LEU A 288 -25.45 -48.84 -35.18
N PHE A 289 -25.55 -49.26 -33.91
CA PHE A 289 -26.46 -50.33 -33.51
C PHE A 289 -27.92 -49.95 -33.76
N LEU A 290 -28.32 -48.70 -33.53
CA LEU A 290 -29.66 -48.21 -33.85
C LEU A 290 -29.96 -48.32 -35.35
N ILE A 291 -29.03 -47.92 -36.21
CA ILE A 291 -29.16 -48.04 -37.67
C ILE A 291 -29.31 -49.51 -38.09
N ILE A 292 -28.45 -50.40 -37.55
CA ILE A 292 -28.51 -51.84 -37.82
C ILE A 292 -29.86 -52.42 -37.37
N SER A 293 -30.31 -52.09 -36.16
CA SER A 293 -31.58 -52.57 -35.61
C SER A 293 -32.78 -52.13 -36.44
N LEU A 294 -32.79 -50.89 -36.93
CA LEU A 294 -33.86 -50.41 -37.81
C LEU A 294 -33.86 -51.19 -39.13
N ASN A 295 -32.69 -51.45 -39.72
CA ASN A 295 -32.56 -52.23 -40.94
C ASN A 295 -33.07 -53.69 -40.77
N LEU A 296 -32.69 -54.34 -39.67
CA LEU A 296 -33.17 -55.67 -39.31
C LEU A 296 -34.69 -55.71 -39.13
N ARG A 297 -35.28 -54.69 -38.48
CA ARG A 297 -36.73 -54.59 -38.31
C ARG A 297 -37.46 -54.48 -39.65
N PHE A 298 -36.98 -53.66 -40.57
CA PHE A 298 -37.55 -53.56 -41.92
C PHE A 298 -37.46 -54.89 -42.70
N LYS A 299 -36.35 -55.62 -42.57
CA LYS A 299 -36.22 -56.98 -43.16
C LYS A 299 -37.16 -58.00 -42.51
N ALA A 300 -37.31 -57.97 -41.19
CA ALA A 300 -38.18 -58.88 -40.46
C ALA A 300 -39.65 -58.67 -40.83
N GLU A 301 -40.10 -57.43 -40.95
CA GLU A 301 -41.47 -57.10 -41.40
C GLU A 301 -41.74 -57.61 -42.83
N ALA A 302 -40.73 -57.57 -43.71
CA ALA A 302 -40.84 -58.17 -45.04
C ALA A 302 -40.96 -59.70 -44.99
N SER A 303 -40.13 -60.38 -44.18
CA SER A 303 -40.20 -61.84 -44.01
C SER A 303 -41.47 -62.33 -43.30
N SER A 304 -42.03 -61.53 -42.38
CA SER A 304 -43.26 -61.86 -41.67
C SER A 304 -44.47 -61.87 -42.60
N LYS A 305 -44.48 -61.00 -43.62
CA LYS A 305 -45.52 -61.01 -44.65
C LYS A 305 -45.49 -62.30 -45.47
N GLU A 306 -44.30 -62.81 -45.80
CA GLU A 306 -44.14 -64.09 -46.51
C GLU A 306 -44.49 -65.30 -45.63
N ALA A 307 -44.16 -65.27 -44.34
CA ALA A 307 -44.46 -66.36 -43.40
C ALA A 307 -45.96 -66.52 -43.13
N MET A 308 -46.71 -65.41 -43.01
CA MET A 308 -48.18 -65.43 -42.86
C MET A 308 -48.89 -66.06 -44.06
N GLU A 309 -48.33 -65.97 -45.27
CA GLU A 309 -48.88 -66.67 -46.44
C GLU A 309 -48.68 -68.19 -46.35
N LYS A 310 -47.55 -68.65 -45.78
CA LYS A 310 -47.26 -70.08 -45.60
C LYS A 310 -48.01 -70.69 -44.42
N GLU A 311 -48.21 -69.94 -43.33
CA GLU A 311 -48.91 -70.42 -42.13
C GLU A 311 -50.40 -70.69 -42.39
N LYS A 312 -51.05 -69.88 -43.25
CA LYS A 312 -52.43 -70.14 -43.70
C LYS A 312 -52.59 -71.48 -44.42
N MET A 313 -51.52 -72.04 -45.00
CA MET A 313 -51.55 -73.34 -45.68
C MET A 313 -51.24 -74.53 -44.75
N ALA A 314 -50.61 -74.31 -43.60
CA ALA A 314 -50.14 -75.38 -42.72
C ALA A 314 -51.08 -75.72 -41.54
N VAL A 315 -52.03 -74.84 -41.20
CA VAL A 315 -52.98 -75.04 -40.07
C VAL A 315 -54.13 -76.01 -40.42
N ALA A 316 -54.19 -76.51 -41.66
CA ALA A 316 -55.15 -77.54 -42.07
C ALA A 316 -54.78 -78.96 -41.61
N GLU A 317 -53.60 -79.16 -41.03
CA GLU A 317 -53.12 -80.49 -40.67
C GLU A 317 -52.67 -80.54 -39.21
N ARG A 318 -53.17 -81.56 -38.50
CA ARG A 318 -52.68 -82.11 -37.21
C ARG A 318 -53.33 -81.58 -35.94
N LYS A 319 -54.46 -82.21 -35.67
CA LYS A 319 -55.05 -82.43 -34.36
C LYS A 319 -54.98 -83.93 -34.03
N LYS A 320 -54.01 -84.40 -33.23
CA LYS A 320 -54.23 -85.41 -32.16
C LYS A 320 -52.95 -85.85 -31.42
N THR A 321 -53.24 -86.23 -30.19
CA THR A 321 -52.50 -86.47 -28.95
C THR A 321 -51.72 -87.78 -28.80
N ASP A 322 -50.87 -87.74 -27.76
CA ASP A 322 -50.50 -88.78 -26.77
C ASP A 322 -49.60 -89.95 -27.14
N GLU A 323 -48.73 -90.29 -26.17
CA GLU A 323 -48.20 -91.60 -25.75
C GLU A 323 -46.75 -91.40 -25.21
N GLN A 324 -46.23 -92.01 -24.14
CA GLN A 324 -46.69 -92.96 -23.14
C GLN A 324 -45.54 -93.15 -22.13
N ARG A 325 -45.78 -92.85 -20.86
CA ARG A 325 -45.73 -93.81 -19.73
C ARG A 325 -44.61 -94.89 -19.63
N LYS A 326 -43.32 -94.57 -19.71
CA LYS A 326 -42.27 -95.57 -19.36
C LYS A 326 -41.15 -95.16 -18.38
N GLU A 327 -41.25 -94.04 -17.67
CA GLU A 327 -40.13 -93.56 -16.82
C GLU A 327 -40.31 -93.73 -15.30
N ALA A 328 -41.44 -94.29 -14.85
CA ALA A 328 -41.83 -94.24 -13.43
C ALA A 328 -40.99 -95.12 -12.46
N ILE A 329 -40.15 -96.03 -12.96
CA ILE A 329 -39.39 -96.97 -12.10
C ILE A 329 -37.94 -96.49 -11.85
N ILE A 330 -37.37 -95.69 -12.75
CA ILE A 330 -36.04 -95.07 -12.57
C ILE A 330 -36.14 -93.84 -11.66
N GLN A 331 -37.25 -93.10 -11.72
CA GLN A 331 -37.51 -91.92 -10.88
C GLN A 331 -37.51 -92.20 -9.38
N ARG A 332 -37.88 -93.42 -8.96
CA ARG A 332 -38.01 -93.75 -7.53
C ARG A 332 -36.67 -93.84 -6.81
N LYS A 333 -35.63 -94.32 -7.49
CA LYS A 333 -34.28 -94.48 -6.92
C LYS A 333 -33.47 -93.17 -6.95
N ILE A 334 -33.77 -92.31 -7.93
CA ILE A 334 -33.26 -90.94 -8.01
C ILE A 334 -33.88 -90.07 -6.91
N SER A 335 -35.14 -90.32 -6.53
CA SER A 335 -35.84 -89.59 -5.48
C SER A 335 -35.20 -89.76 -4.09
N GLU A 336 -34.71 -90.96 -3.74
CA GLU A 336 -34.10 -91.22 -2.43
C GLU A 336 -32.72 -90.54 -2.28
N GLN A 337 -31.91 -90.52 -3.36
CA GLN A 337 -30.66 -89.75 -3.40
C GLN A 337 -30.90 -88.23 -3.43
N GLN A 338 -31.97 -87.77 -4.11
CA GLN A 338 -32.37 -86.37 -4.08
C GLN A 338 -32.82 -85.93 -2.68
N GLN A 339 -33.39 -86.83 -1.87
CA GLN A 339 -33.85 -86.50 -0.53
C GLN A 339 -32.68 -86.20 0.43
N GLN A 340 -31.60 -86.97 0.38
CA GLN A 340 -30.39 -86.71 1.18
C GLN A 340 -29.64 -85.45 0.73
N ILE A 341 -29.60 -85.18 -0.58
CA ILE A 341 -29.04 -83.93 -1.12
C ILE A 341 -29.92 -82.75 -0.71
N ALA A 342 -31.25 -82.91 -0.70
CA ALA A 342 -32.19 -81.89 -0.26
C ALA A 342 -32.01 -81.54 1.22
N GLU A 343 -31.82 -82.53 2.11
CA GLU A 343 -31.58 -82.30 3.54
C GLU A 343 -30.25 -81.55 3.80
N GLN A 344 -29.17 -81.89 3.08
CA GLN A 344 -27.91 -81.14 3.17
C GLN A 344 -28.05 -79.73 2.59
N GLN A 345 -28.78 -79.59 1.49
CA GLN A 345 -29.05 -78.30 0.89
C GLN A 345 -29.91 -77.42 1.81
N GLU A 346 -30.85 -78.01 2.55
CA GLU A 346 -31.72 -77.31 3.50
C GLU A 346 -30.91 -76.72 4.67
N MET A 347 -29.94 -77.46 5.21
CA MET A 347 -29.01 -76.93 6.23
C MET A 347 -28.15 -75.78 5.71
N ILE A 348 -27.61 -75.88 4.50
CA ILE A 348 -26.83 -74.80 3.88
C ILE A 348 -27.72 -73.59 3.59
N THR A 349 -28.95 -73.81 3.13
CA THR A 349 -29.92 -72.76 2.81
C THR A 349 -30.35 -72.03 4.09
N GLU A 350 -30.53 -72.74 5.20
CA GLU A 350 -30.87 -72.13 6.49
C GLU A 350 -29.71 -71.30 7.07
N GLN A 351 -28.46 -71.79 6.95
CA GLN A 351 -27.28 -70.99 7.31
C GLN A 351 -27.13 -69.74 6.42
N GLN A 352 -27.33 -69.87 5.11
CA GLN A 352 -27.31 -68.75 4.18
C GLN A 352 -28.44 -67.75 4.47
N ARG A 353 -29.63 -68.23 4.85
CA ARG A 353 -30.76 -67.38 5.25
C ARG A 353 -30.43 -66.57 6.50
N GLN A 354 -29.84 -67.19 7.52
CA GLN A 354 -29.41 -66.48 8.72
C GLN A 354 -28.33 -65.43 8.44
N PHE A 355 -27.40 -65.72 7.53
CA PHE A 355 -26.40 -64.75 7.07
C PHE A 355 -27.02 -63.60 6.28
N ALA A 356 -27.95 -63.89 5.36
CA ALA A 356 -28.67 -62.89 4.58
C ALA A 356 -29.50 -61.96 5.48
N VAL A 357 -30.17 -62.50 6.50
CA VAL A 357 -30.91 -61.69 7.49
C VAL A 357 -29.98 -60.78 8.29
N LYS A 358 -28.83 -61.27 8.75
CA LYS A 358 -27.83 -60.42 9.43
C LYS A 358 -27.30 -59.31 8.52
N GLN A 359 -26.99 -59.62 7.26
CA GLN A 359 -26.55 -58.63 6.28
C GLN A 359 -27.64 -57.60 5.98
N GLN A 360 -28.91 -58.01 5.93
CA GLN A 360 -30.04 -57.09 5.74
C GLN A 360 -30.19 -56.12 6.91
N ILE A 361 -30.00 -56.58 8.15
CA ILE A 361 -30.04 -55.72 9.36
C ILE A 361 -28.90 -54.69 9.32
N ILE A 362 -27.67 -55.13 9.01
CA ILE A 362 -26.51 -54.22 8.88
C ILE A 362 -26.74 -53.20 7.77
N ALA A 363 -27.27 -53.62 6.62
CA ALA A 363 -27.60 -52.72 5.52
C ALA A 363 -28.69 -51.71 5.91
N GLN A 364 -29.71 -52.12 6.67
CA GLN A 364 -30.72 -51.20 7.21
C GLN A 364 -30.13 -50.19 8.19
N GLU A 365 -29.28 -50.61 9.11
CA GLU A 365 -28.59 -49.71 10.06
C GLU A 365 -27.74 -48.67 9.30
N GLN A 366 -26.97 -49.10 8.31
CA GLN A 366 -26.17 -48.20 7.47
C GLN A 366 -27.04 -47.21 6.68
N THR A 367 -28.22 -47.62 6.19
CA THR A 367 -29.11 -46.68 5.50
C THR A 367 -29.69 -45.62 6.44
N VAL A 368 -30.01 -45.97 7.68
CA VAL A 368 -30.49 -45.02 8.70
C VAL A 368 -29.39 -44.02 9.05
N GLU A 369 -28.16 -44.49 9.24
CA GLU A 369 -27.00 -43.63 9.55
C GLU A 369 -26.68 -42.69 8.38
N ALA A 370 -26.74 -43.17 7.13
CA ALA A 370 -26.56 -42.35 5.93
C ALA A 370 -27.64 -41.28 5.78
N VAL A 371 -28.89 -41.57 6.13
CA VAL A 371 -30.00 -40.60 6.11
C VAL A 371 -29.80 -39.53 7.18
N GLN A 372 -29.36 -39.90 8.39
CA GLN A 372 -29.02 -38.92 9.44
C GLN A 372 -27.86 -38.01 9.05
N GLN A 373 -26.79 -38.57 8.49
CA GLN A 373 -25.66 -37.77 7.99
C GLN A 373 -26.08 -36.82 6.88
N ARG A 374 -26.95 -37.26 5.98
CA ARG A 374 -27.50 -36.40 4.91
C ARG A 374 -28.34 -35.26 5.48
N GLN A 375 -29.20 -35.51 6.47
CA GLN A 375 -29.97 -34.45 7.14
C GLN A 375 -29.06 -33.43 7.83
N GLN A 376 -28.03 -33.89 8.54
CA GLN A 376 -27.05 -32.98 9.16
C GLN A 376 -26.31 -32.13 8.11
N ALA A 377 -25.92 -32.74 6.99
CA ALA A 377 -25.28 -32.03 5.89
C ALA A 377 -26.21 -31.00 5.23
N ASP A 378 -27.49 -31.31 5.09
CA ASP A 378 -28.49 -30.39 4.53
C ASP A 378 -28.75 -29.19 5.46
N VAL A 379 -28.80 -29.41 6.78
CA VAL A 379 -28.90 -28.34 7.80
C VAL A 379 -27.65 -27.44 7.77
N ALA A 380 -26.46 -28.03 7.84
CA ALA A 380 -25.21 -27.28 7.77
C ALA A 380 -25.07 -26.48 6.47
N ARG A 381 -25.57 -27.04 5.35
CA ARG A 381 -25.62 -26.33 4.06
C ARG A 381 -26.56 -25.13 4.10
N HIS A 382 -27.72 -25.24 4.76
CA HIS A 382 -28.65 -24.13 4.90
C HIS A 382 -28.06 -23.00 5.74
N GLU A 383 -27.43 -23.34 6.87
CA GLU A 383 -26.73 -22.37 7.73
C GLU A 383 -25.57 -21.67 6.98
N ALA A 384 -24.83 -22.42 6.17
CA ALA A 384 -23.77 -21.84 5.35
C ALA A 384 -24.31 -20.86 4.28
N ILE A 385 -25.50 -21.13 3.73
CA ILE A 385 -26.14 -20.24 2.75
C ILE A 385 -26.63 -18.96 3.43
N THR A 386 -27.28 -19.07 4.60
CA THR A 386 -27.76 -17.89 5.34
C THR A 386 -26.60 -17.00 5.79
N ALA A 387 -25.55 -17.58 6.36
CA ALA A 387 -24.35 -16.84 6.75
C ALA A 387 -23.67 -16.14 5.55
N ARG A 388 -23.63 -16.80 4.39
CA ARG A 388 -23.10 -16.21 3.15
C ARG A 388 -23.95 -15.03 2.67
N ASP A 389 -25.27 -15.16 2.73
CA ASP A 389 -26.18 -14.12 2.26
C ASP A 389 -26.18 -12.90 3.21
N GLU A 390 -26.06 -13.10 4.52
CA GLU A 390 -25.81 -12.04 5.52
C GLU A 390 -24.49 -11.30 5.26
N ALA A 391 -23.39 -12.05 5.06
CA ALA A 391 -22.09 -11.46 4.73
C ALA A 391 -22.14 -10.65 3.42
N ARG A 392 -22.95 -11.08 2.45
CA ARG A 392 -23.16 -10.37 1.18
C ARG A 392 -23.94 -9.06 1.40
N LEU A 393 -24.90 -9.05 2.32
CA LEU A 393 -25.67 -7.85 2.66
C LEU A 393 -24.77 -6.82 3.35
N GLN A 394 -24.02 -7.24 4.37
CA GLN A 394 -23.06 -6.38 5.08
C GLN A 394 -22.01 -5.78 4.13
N ARG A 395 -21.51 -6.58 3.17
CA ARG A 395 -20.59 -6.07 2.15
C ARG A 395 -21.22 -5.00 1.27
N LYS A 396 -22.49 -5.12 0.90
CA LYS A 396 -23.19 -4.08 0.14
C LYS A 396 -23.35 -2.80 0.95
N GLU A 397 -23.72 -2.91 2.22
CA GLU A 397 -23.83 -1.75 3.12
C GLU A 397 -22.47 -1.04 3.30
N ALA A 398 -21.39 -1.80 3.49
CA ALA A 398 -20.04 -1.27 3.58
C ALA A 398 -19.61 -0.54 2.30
N LEU A 399 -19.99 -1.04 1.12
CA LEU A 399 -19.71 -0.36 -0.16
C LEU A 399 -20.47 0.96 -0.29
N VAL A 400 -21.74 0.99 0.12
CA VAL A 400 -22.54 2.22 0.12
C VAL A 400 -21.95 3.25 1.09
N GLN A 401 -21.58 2.83 2.30
CA GLN A 401 -20.93 3.71 3.27
C GLN A 401 -19.59 4.25 2.77
N LYS A 402 -18.80 3.41 2.10
CA LYS A 402 -17.56 3.86 1.45
C LYS A 402 -17.84 4.92 0.39
N GLN A 403 -18.86 4.74 -0.46
CA GLN A 403 -19.22 5.74 -1.47
C GLN A 403 -19.65 7.07 -0.84
N ILE A 404 -20.42 7.03 0.25
CA ILE A 404 -20.80 8.24 0.99
C ILE A 404 -19.56 8.91 1.56
N ALA A 405 -18.66 8.16 2.20
CA ALA A 405 -17.41 8.70 2.76
C ALA A 405 -16.50 9.31 1.67
N ASP A 406 -16.38 8.66 0.51
CA ASP A 406 -15.61 9.18 -0.63
C ASP A 406 -16.24 10.49 -1.16
N GLN A 407 -17.57 10.59 -1.24
CA GLN A 407 -18.25 11.83 -1.63
C GLN A 407 -18.06 12.96 -0.63
N GLU A 408 -18.17 12.67 0.67
CA GLU A 408 -17.93 13.68 1.71
C GLU A 408 -16.47 14.14 1.73
N ARG A 409 -15.51 13.23 1.48
CA ARG A 409 -14.10 13.60 1.33
C ARG A 409 -13.88 14.56 0.16
N ILE A 410 -14.46 14.27 -1.00
CA ILE A 410 -14.34 15.17 -2.18
C ILE A 410 -14.91 16.56 -1.87
N LYS A 411 -16.08 16.64 -1.23
CA LYS A 411 -16.66 17.92 -0.81
C LYS A 411 -15.76 18.67 0.18
N ALA A 412 -15.13 17.95 1.11
CA ALA A 412 -14.19 18.55 2.06
C ALA A 412 -12.94 19.09 1.37
N GLU A 413 -12.37 18.35 0.42
CA GLU A 413 -11.24 18.78 -0.40
C GLU A 413 -11.58 20.03 -1.24
N GLU A 414 -12.75 20.06 -1.89
CA GLU A 414 -13.24 21.23 -2.62
C GLU A 414 -13.42 22.45 -1.70
N SER A 415 -14.03 22.25 -0.52
CA SER A 415 -14.21 23.31 0.47
C SER A 415 -12.87 23.85 0.98
N GLU A 416 -11.87 22.99 1.19
CA GLU A 416 -10.54 23.40 1.61
C GLU A 416 -9.84 24.23 0.53
N GLN A 417 -9.91 23.81 -0.73
CA GLN A 417 -9.36 24.56 -1.87
C GLN A 417 -10.01 25.94 -2.01
N ILE A 418 -11.34 26.02 -1.84
CA ILE A 418 -12.06 27.31 -1.85
C ILE A 418 -11.59 28.19 -0.70
N ALA A 419 -11.44 27.65 0.52
CA ALA A 419 -10.99 28.40 1.69
C ALA A 419 -9.54 28.91 1.51
N GLN A 420 -8.64 28.07 0.99
CA GLN A 420 -7.26 28.45 0.68
C GLN A 420 -7.21 29.56 -0.38
N ARG A 421 -8.01 29.44 -1.45
CA ARG A 421 -8.13 30.46 -2.49
C ARG A 421 -8.60 31.79 -1.91
N LEU A 422 -9.68 31.80 -1.13
CA LEU A 422 -10.20 33.01 -0.48
C LEU A 422 -9.17 33.65 0.45
N ARG A 423 -8.41 32.83 1.19
CA ARG A 423 -7.31 33.32 2.05
C ARG A 423 -6.23 34.01 1.22
N LEU A 424 -5.82 33.44 0.09
CA LEU A 424 -4.79 34.03 -0.78
C LEU A 424 -5.27 35.34 -1.42
N LEU A 425 -6.55 35.45 -1.80
CA LEU A 425 -7.15 36.70 -2.26
C LEU A 425 -7.16 37.78 -1.17
N ALA A 426 -7.48 37.40 0.08
CA ALA A 426 -7.43 38.32 1.21
C ALA A 426 -6.01 38.81 1.51
N ILE A 427 -5.01 37.93 1.41
CA ILE A 427 -3.59 38.29 1.53
C ILE A 427 -3.20 39.28 0.44
N ALA A 428 -3.58 39.02 -0.82
CA ALA A 428 -3.30 39.94 -1.92
C ALA A 428 -3.89 41.34 -1.67
N ASN A 429 -5.14 41.43 -1.19
CA ASN A 429 -5.76 42.71 -0.85
C ASN A 429 -5.04 43.42 0.31
N SER A 430 -4.61 42.68 1.33
CA SER A 430 -3.80 43.23 2.42
C SER A 430 -2.48 43.80 1.93
N MET A 431 -1.79 43.10 1.03
CA MET A 431 -0.52 43.55 0.44
C MET A 431 -0.72 44.81 -0.41
N ALA A 432 -1.81 44.90 -1.18
CA ALA A 432 -2.14 46.11 -1.94
C ALA A 432 -2.43 47.33 -1.04
N ILE A 433 -3.14 47.12 0.08
CA ILE A 433 -3.38 48.18 1.08
C ILE A 433 -2.05 48.65 1.70
N GLN A 434 -1.16 47.72 2.05
CA GLN A 434 0.17 48.04 2.57
C GLN A 434 0.99 48.83 1.54
N ALA A 435 0.93 48.46 0.27
CA ALA A 435 1.60 49.18 -0.81
C ALA A 435 1.14 50.65 -0.87
N LEU A 436 -0.17 50.91 -0.76
CA LEU A 436 -0.73 52.27 -0.71
C LEU A 436 -0.26 53.07 0.51
N GLN A 437 -0.19 52.44 1.69
CA GLN A 437 0.28 53.09 2.91
C GLN A 437 1.77 53.44 2.81
N LEU A 438 2.58 52.50 2.35
CA LEU A 438 4.03 52.65 2.23
C LEU A 438 4.41 53.64 1.12
N HIS A 439 3.65 53.72 0.04
CA HIS A 439 3.90 54.66 -1.06
C HIS A 439 3.96 56.13 -0.60
N SER A 440 3.21 56.50 0.44
CA SER A 440 3.22 57.86 0.99
C SER A 440 4.38 58.15 1.94
N THR A 441 5.07 57.12 2.44
CA THR A 441 6.05 57.22 3.54
C THR A 441 7.45 56.77 3.16
N VAL A 442 7.59 55.91 2.16
CA VAL A 442 8.84 55.27 1.74
C VAL A 442 9.12 55.59 0.28
N GLN A 443 10.34 56.04 -0.02
CA GLN A 443 10.78 56.50 -1.34
C GLN A 443 11.51 55.43 -2.18
N ASP A 444 11.55 54.20 -1.70
CA ASP A 444 12.20 53.05 -2.34
C ASP A 444 11.22 52.24 -3.21
N ASP A 445 11.70 51.27 -3.99
CA ASP A 445 10.90 50.44 -4.92
C ASP A 445 10.01 49.40 -4.20
N SER A 446 10.15 49.26 -2.88
CA SER A 446 9.40 48.33 -2.05
C SER A 446 7.86 48.39 -2.25
N PRO A 447 7.18 49.57 -2.24
CA PRO A 447 5.74 49.65 -2.49
C PRO A 447 5.35 49.09 -3.87
N ALA A 448 6.18 49.31 -4.91
CA ALA A 448 5.95 48.79 -6.25
C ALA A 448 5.98 47.26 -6.28
N LEU A 449 6.90 46.67 -5.54
CA LEU A 449 7.00 45.22 -5.41
C LEU A 449 5.78 44.65 -4.67
N TYR A 450 5.31 45.28 -3.60
CA TYR A 450 4.10 44.86 -2.88
C TYR A 450 2.84 44.94 -3.74
N ALA A 451 2.66 46.00 -4.55
CA ALA A 451 1.51 46.10 -5.44
C ALA A 451 1.58 45.11 -6.61
N LEU A 452 2.76 44.89 -7.19
CA LEU A 452 2.94 43.92 -8.26
C LEU A 452 2.70 42.48 -7.76
N THR A 453 3.25 42.13 -6.60
CA THR A 453 3.06 40.81 -5.98
C THR A 453 1.60 40.60 -5.56
N ALA A 454 0.94 41.61 -5.02
CA ALA A 454 -0.50 41.59 -4.75
C ALA A 454 -1.29 41.30 -6.02
N TYR A 455 -1.01 41.99 -7.13
CA TYR A 455 -1.68 41.75 -8.42
C TYR A 455 -1.45 40.34 -8.96
N GLN A 456 -0.21 39.87 -8.96
CA GLN A 456 0.12 38.53 -9.43
C GLN A 456 -0.55 37.45 -8.58
N LEU A 457 -0.55 37.62 -7.25
CA LEU A 457 -1.20 36.69 -6.33
C LEU A 457 -2.73 36.70 -6.51
N HIS A 458 -3.32 37.87 -6.69
CA HIS A 458 -4.75 38.04 -6.93
C HIS A 458 -5.17 37.38 -8.27
N GLN A 459 -4.43 37.66 -9.34
CA GLN A 459 -4.68 37.11 -10.68
C GLN A 459 -4.49 35.59 -10.73
N LYS A 460 -3.40 35.07 -10.14
CA LYS A 460 -3.11 33.62 -10.10
C LYS A 460 -4.18 32.83 -9.35
N ASN A 461 -4.84 33.45 -8.37
CA ASN A 461 -5.94 32.86 -7.61
C ASN A 461 -7.33 33.21 -8.17
N GLY A 462 -7.40 33.72 -9.41
CA GLY A 462 -8.65 34.01 -10.11
C GLY A 462 -9.49 35.09 -9.43
N GLY A 463 -8.87 36.08 -8.81
CA GLY A 463 -9.52 37.29 -8.33
C GLY A 463 -10.00 38.16 -9.49
N ASP A 464 -10.89 39.11 -9.21
CA ASP A 464 -11.37 40.06 -10.21
C ASP A 464 -10.21 40.91 -10.76
N GLN A 465 -10.15 41.06 -12.09
CA GLN A 465 -9.14 41.88 -12.75
C GLN A 465 -9.34 43.38 -12.47
N ASN A 466 -10.57 43.77 -12.14
CA ASN A 466 -10.95 45.14 -11.82
C ASN A 466 -11.12 45.37 -10.32
N ASP A 467 -10.49 44.54 -9.46
CA ASP A 467 -10.54 44.76 -8.02
C ASP A 467 -10.03 46.19 -7.69
N PRO A 468 -10.86 47.06 -7.09
CA PRO A 468 -10.52 48.46 -6.88
C PRO A 468 -9.29 48.64 -6.00
N VAL A 469 -9.04 47.74 -5.05
CA VAL A 469 -7.93 47.82 -4.10
C VAL A 469 -6.61 47.47 -4.79
N ILE A 470 -6.60 46.38 -5.57
CA ILE A 470 -5.42 45.98 -6.35
C ILE A 470 -5.08 47.04 -7.41
N TYR A 471 -6.09 47.51 -8.14
CA TYR A 471 -5.89 48.46 -9.24
C TYR A 471 -5.47 49.85 -8.73
N SER A 472 -6.06 50.32 -7.63
CA SER A 472 -5.65 51.59 -7.02
C SER A 472 -4.21 51.55 -6.50
N ALA A 473 -3.77 50.44 -5.93
CA ALA A 473 -2.39 50.25 -5.50
C ALA A 473 -1.40 50.32 -6.69
N LEU A 474 -1.66 49.57 -7.76
CA LEU A 474 -0.82 49.60 -8.97
C LEU A 474 -0.78 50.99 -9.62
N SER A 475 -1.95 51.64 -9.74
CA SER A 475 -2.09 52.97 -10.33
C SER A 475 -1.30 54.02 -9.53
N ALA A 476 -1.46 54.04 -8.21
CA ALA A 476 -0.75 54.97 -7.34
C ALA A 476 0.77 54.89 -7.50
N ILE A 477 1.32 53.67 -7.64
CA ILE A 477 2.77 53.48 -7.68
C ILE A 477 3.37 53.69 -9.07
N SER A 478 2.64 53.33 -10.13
CA SER A 478 3.08 53.59 -11.50
C SER A 478 3.21 55.08 -11.84
N ASN A 479 2.66 55.98 -11.01
CA ASN A 479 2.46 57.39 -11.33
C ASN A 479 1.75 57.57 -12.68
N ASP A 480 1.04 56.55 -13.18
CA ASP A 480 0.27 56.69 -14.39
C ASP A 480 -0.84 57.71 -14.11
N PRO A 481 -0.98 58.75 -14.95
CA PRO A 481 -2.09 59.66 -14.79
C PRO A 481 -3.37 58.83 -14.90
N VAL A 482 -4.34 59.06 -14.01
CA VAL A 482 -5.66 58.44 -14.12
C VAL A 482 -6.24 58.79 -15.49
N VAL A 483 -6.22 57.82 -16.42
CA VAL A 483 -6.66 58.02 -17.80
C VAL A 483 -8.16 57.80 -17.86
N LEU A 484 -8.91 58.90 -17.92
CA LEU A 484 -10.36 58.90 -18.13
C LEU A 484 -10.66 58.57 -19.60
N ARG A 485 -11.08 57.33 -19.89
CA ARG A 485 -11.33 56.86 -21.26
C ARG A 485 -12.81 57.00 -21.59
N GLY A 486 -13.14 57.87 -22.54
CA GLY A 486 -14.52 57.99 -23.02
C GLY A 486 -14.72 58.85 -24.28
N HIS A 487 -13.73 59.65 -24.66
CA HIS A 487 -13.72 60.31 -25.97
C HIS A 487 -13.12 59.38 -27.02
N ASP A 488 -13.77 59.35 -28.19
CA ASP A 488 -13.35 58.51 -29.33
C ASP A 488 -12.44 59.27 -30.32
N ASP A 489 -12.21 60.57 -30.07
CA ASP A 489 -11.41 61.48 -30.90
C ASP A 489 -10.72 62.56 -30.04
N GLY A 490 -9.93 63.46 -30.66
CA GLY A 490 -9.12 64.47 -29.99
C GLY A 490 -9.91 65.37 -29.03
N VAL A 491 -9.45 65.46 -27.78
CA VAL A 491 -10.04 66.34 -26.75
C VAL A 491 -9.57 67.77 -26.99
N ARG A 492 -10.51 68.72 -27.02
CA ARG A 492 -10.24 70.14 -27.34
C ARG A 492 -10.37 71.08 -26.15
N GLY A 493 -11.15 70.70 -25.15
CA GLY A 493 -11.39 71.55 -23.98
C GLY A 493 -11.61 70.73 -22.72
N ILE A 494 -11.06 71.23 -21.62
CA ILE A 494 -11.25 70.68 -20.28
C ILE A 494 -11.61 71.85 -19.35
N ALA A 495 -12.65 71.67 -18.56
CA ALA A 495 -13.09 72.63 -17.55
C ALA A 495 -13.35 71.92 -16.22
N ILE A 496 -12.87 72.51 -15.13
CA ILE A 496 -13.04 71.98 -13.78
C ILE A 496 -13.99 72.90 -13.02
N THR A 497 -14.95 72.33 -12.30
CA THR A 497 -15.88 73.11 -11.47
C THR A 497 -15.13 73.81 -10.33
N ARG A 498 -15.63 74.97 -9.87
CA ARG A 498 -14.98 75.77 -8.81
C ARG A 498 -14.77 75.03 -7.49
N ASN A 499 -15.55 73.98 -7.24
CA ASN A 499 -15.41 73.14 -6.04
C ASN A 499 -14.38 72.01 -6.22
N GLY A 500 -13.79 71.86 -7.41
CA GLY A 500 -12.76 70.87 -7.75
C GLY A 500 -13.27 69.43 -7.85
N LYS A 501 -14.59 69.19 -7.78
CA LYS A 501 -15.15 67.83 -7.65
C LYS A 501 -15.59 67.21 -8.97
N GLU A 502 -15.85 68.01 -9.99
CA GLU A 502 -16.31 67.55 -11.30
C GLU A 502 -15.43 68.12 -12.41
N ILE A 503 -15.10 67.27 -13.37
CA ILE A 503 -14.35 67.63 -14.57
C ILE A 503 -15.28 67.45 -15.77
N PHE A 504 -15.29 68.41 -16.67
CA PHE A 504 -16.00 68.32 -17.94
C PHE A 504 -14.98 68.37 -19.08
N SER A 505 -15.10 67.44 -20.02
CA SER A 505 -14.28 67.42 -21.24
C SER A 505 -15.16 67.49 -22.48
N CYS A 506 -14.65 68.13 -23.53
CA CYS A 506 -15.26 68.12 -24.86
C CYS A 506 -14.23 67.80 -25.94
N GLY A 507 -14.64 67.02 -26.95
CA GLY A 507 -13.75 66.53 -28.01
C GLY A 507 -14.36 66.66 -29.40
N ASP A 508 -13.53 66.35 -30.40
CA ASP A 508 -13.88 66.35 -31.83
C ASP A 508 -14.95 65.27 -32.16
N ASP A 509 -15.15 64.32 -31.24
CA ASP A 509 -16.24 63.34 -31.24
C ASP A 509 -17.63 63.93 -30.96
N ARG A 510 -17.72 65.26 -30.78
CA ARG A 510 -18.94 66.05 -30.54
C ARG A 510 -19.68 65.67 -29.25
N LYS A 511 -19.00 65.03 -28.30
CA LYS A 511 -19.54 64.71 -26.98
C LYS A 511 -19.02 65.69 -25.93
N VAL A 512 -19.82 65.88 -24.87
CA VAL A 512 -19.36 66.50 -23.62
C VAL A 512 -19.54 65.47 -22.52
N LEU A 513 -18.44 65.09 -21.88
CA LEU A 513 -18.43 64.07 -20.84
C LEU A 513 -18.20 64.71 -19.47
N ARG A 514 -18.88 64.19 -18.46
CA ARG A 514 -18.74 64.62 -17.06
C ARG A 514 -18.09 63.50 -16.26
N TRP A 515 -17.04 63.85 -15.53
CA TRP A 515 -16.24 62.95 -14.72
C TRP A 515 -16.34 63.33 -13.24
N ASN A 516 -16.36 62.33 -12.36
CA ASN A 516 -16.38 62.51 -10.91
C ASN A 516 -15.25 61.69 -10.29
N HIS A 517 -14.56 62.22 -9.27
CA HIS A 517 -13.46 61.57 -8.56
C HIS A 517 -13.82 60.19 -7.97
N SER A 518 -15.12 59.88 -7.84
CA SER A 518 -15.62 58.58 -7.33
C SER A 518 -15.87 57.53 -8.42
N ASN A 519 -15.86 57.91 -9.70
CA ASN A 519 -16.04 57.01 -10.84
C ASN A 519 -15.26 57.59 -12.04
N PRO A 520 -13.95 57.34 -12.12
CA PRO A 520 -13.10 57.80 -13.22
C PRO A 520 -13.52 57.22 -14.58
#